data_AF-A0AA43I393-F1
#
_entry.id   AF-A0AA43I393-F1
#
_cell.length_a   1.000
_cell.length_b   1.000
_cell.length_c   1.000
_cell.angle_alpha   90.00
_cell.angle_beta   90.00
_cell.angle_gamma   90.00
#
_symmetry.space_group_name_H-M   'P 1'
#
loop_
_entity.id
_entity.type
_entity.pdbx_description
1 polymer ?
#
loop_
_entity_poly.entity_id
_entity_poly.type
_entity_poly.pdbx_seq_one_letter_code
_entity_poly.pdbx_strand_id
1 'polypeptide(L)' 'MEKQEIINKANEAMAEEFEIELGDITPDAIIKDTLDIDSLGLVDLVALIESLFGVKIQNTEIASIQTFQDLYDYIESKMN' A
#
# COMPACT_ATOMS: atom_id res chain seq x y z
N MET A 1 6.36 -1.27 -15.04
CA MET A 1 6.78 -2.22 -13.99
C MET A 1 5.81 -3.37 -14.01
N GLU A 2 6.26 -4.59 -13.76
CA GLU A 2 5.32 -5.72 -13.64
C GLU A 2 4.60 -5.67 -12.29
N LYS A 3 3.35 -6.12 -12.24
CA LYS A 3 2.53 -6.18 -11.00
C LYS A 3 3.27 -6.84 -9.83
N GLN A 4 4.01 -7.91 -10.09
CA GLN A 4 4.82 -8.59 -9.08
C GLN A 4 5.91 -7.71 -8.48
N GLU A 5 6.56 -6.85 -9.28
CA GLU A 5 7.56 -5.91 -8.75
C GLU A 5 6.92 -4.85 -7.86
N ILE A 6 5.70 -4.38 -8.20
CA ILE A 6 4.94 -3.42 -7.39
C ILE A 6 4.61 -4.06 -6.04
N ILE A 7 4.05 -5.27 -6.06
CA ILE A 7 3.68 -6.01 -4.84
C ILE A 7 4.90 -6.20 -3.94
N ASN A 8 6.01 -6.71 -4.49
CA ASN A 8 7.20 -6.98 -3.68
C ASN A 8 7.76 -5.70 -3.05
N LYS A 9 7.94 -4.63 -3.83
CA LYS A 9 8.46 -3.35 -3.31
C LYS A 9 7.52 -2.69 -2.30
N ALA A 10 6.22 -2.68 -2.58
CA ALA A 10 5.24 -2.12 -1.68
C ALA A 10 5.23 -2.90 -0.37
N ASN A 11 5.27 -4.24 -0.43
CA ASN A 11 5.23 -5.09 0.76
C ASN A 11 6.49 -4.95 1.60
N GLU A 12 7.69 -4.96 1.00
CA GLU A 12 8.93 -4.73 1.73
C GLU A 12 8.92 -3.39 2.46
N ALA A 13 8.52 -2.32 1.77
CA ALA A 13 8.52 -1.00 2.35
C ALA A 13 7.43 -0.84 3.43
N MET A 14 6.24 -1.41 3.23
CA MET A 14 5.18 -1.41 4.25
C MET A 14 5.58 -2.25 5.47
N ALA A 15 6.20 -3.41 5.26
CA ALA A 15 6.70 -4.24 6.35
C ALA A 15 7.75 -3.53 7.21
N GLU A 16 8.66 -2.78 6.56
CA GLU A 16 9.68 -2.01 7.25
C GLU A 16 9.10 -0.78 7.98
N GLU A 17 8.23 -0.01 7.32
CA GLU A 17 7.67 1.23 7.88
C GLU A 17 6.65 0.97 9.00
N PHE A 18 5.82 -0.07 8.86
CA PHE A 18 4.79 -0.42 9.83
C PHE A 18 5.24 -1.51 10.83
N GLU A 19 6.51 -1.94 10.77
CA GLU A 19 7.08 -2.98 11.64
C GLU A 19 6.27 -4.30 11.66
N ILE A 20 5.76 -4.73 10.51
CA ILE A 20 4.99 -5.98 10.36
C ILE A 20 5.71 -7.03 9.51
N GLU A 21 5.29 -8.29 9.60
CA GLU A 21 5.87 -9.34 8.77
C GLU A 21 5.26 -9.35 7.36
N LEU A 22 6.10 -9.58 6.34
CA LEU A 22 5.64 -9.80 4.95
C LEU A 22 4.62 -10.94 4.83
N GLY A 23 4.63 -11.89 5.76
CA GLY A 23 3.67 -12.98 5.81
C GLY A 23 2.25 -12.55 6.20
N ASP A 24 2.11 -11.44 6.93
CA ASP A 24 0.82 -10.87 7.31
C ASP A 24 0.20 -10.04 6.17
N ILE A 25 1.03 -9.53 5.25
CA ILE A 25 0.59 -8.80 4.07
C ILE A 25 0.09 -9.78 3.01
N THR A 26 -1.20 -10.09 3.08
CA THR A 26 -1.89 -10.91 2.08
C THR A 26 -2.79 -10.07 1.18
N PRO A 27 -3.01 -10.46 -0.09
CA PRO A 27 -3.84 -9.68 -1.01
C PRO A 27 -5.27 -9.46 -0.49
N ASP A 28 -5.82 -10.46 0.18
CA ASP A 28 -7.18 -10.43 0.77
C ASP A 28 -7.23 -9.75 2.14
N ALA A 29 -6.07 -9.43 2.74
CA ALA A 29 -6.04 -8.78 4.05
C ALA A 29 -6.47 -7.31 3.96
N ILE A 30 -7.11 -6.85 5.05
CA ILE A 30 -7.55 -5.47 5.20
C ILE A 30 -6.36 -4.65 5.69
N ILE A 31 -5.98 -3.63 4.91
CA ILE A 31 -4.80 -2.78 5.20
C ILE A 31 -4.89 -2.17 6.59
N LYS A 32 -6.07 -1.65 6.97
CA LYS A 32 -6.28 -1.00 8.27
C LYS A 32 -6.13 -1.98 9.43
N ASP A 33 -6.60 -3.21 9.28
CA ASP A 33 -6.53 -4.22 10.32
C ASP A 33 -5.12 -4.83 10.41
N THR A 34 -4.44 -4.99 9.28
CA THR A 34 -3.10 -5.60 9.21
C THR A 34 -2.00 -4.63 9.61
N LEU A 35 -2.07 -3.39 9.17
CA LEU A 35 -1.08 -2.35 9.53
C LEU A 35 -1.44 -1.66 10.86
N ASP A 36 -2.59 -1.98 11.46
CA ASP A 36 -3.14 -1.31 12.65
C ASP A 36 -3.12 0.23 12.50
N ILE A 37 -3.48 0.72 11.31
CA ILE A 37 -3.41 2.15 10.98
C ILE A 37 -4.75 2.88 11.14
N ASP A 38 -4.67 4.01 11.84
CA ASP A 38 -5.73 5.00 11.89
C ASP A 38 -5.71 5.92 10.65
N SER A 39 -6.55 6.96 10.69
CA SER A 39 -6.60 8.01 9.64
C SER A 39 -5.28 8.74 9.41
N LEU A 40 -4.39 8.79 10.41
CA LEU A 40 -3.04 9.34 10.26
C LEU A 40 -2.08 8.37 9.56
N GLY A 41 -2.11 7.08 9.91
CA GLY A 41 -1.27 6.07 9.26
C GLY A 41 -1.59 5.89 7.77
N LEU A 42 -2.81 6.20 7.34
CA LEU A 42 -3.13 6.31 5.91
C LEU A 42 -2.33 7.40 5.19
N VAL A 43 -2.03 8.52 5.86
CA VAL A 43 -1.22 9.60 5.28
C VAL A 43 0.22 9.12 5.10
N ASP A 44 0.74 8.38 6.08
CA ASP A 44 2.09 7.80 6.02
C ASP A 44 2.18 6.74 4.91
N LEU A 45 1.18 5.85 4.81
CA LEU A 45 1.08 4.88 3.71
C LEU A 45 1.07 5.55 2.35
N VAL A 46 0.26 6.61 2.18
CA VAL A 46 0.25 7.40 0.92
C VAL A 46 1.65 7.94 0.64
N ALA A 47 2.25 8.65 1.60
CA ALA A 47 3.56 9.27 1.42
C ALA A 47 4.65 8.24 1.06
N LEU A 48 4.60 7.06 1.69
CA LEU A 48 5.49 5.94 1.39
C LEU A 48 5.35 5.49 -0.06
N ILE A 49 4.12 5.21 -0.51
CA ILE A 49 3.83 4.73 -1.87
C ILE A 49 4.19 5.81 -2.91
N GLU A 50 3.86 7.08 -2.64
CA GLU A 50 4.23 8.21 -3.51
C GLU A 50 5.75 8.34 -3.64
N SER A 51 6.50 8.14 -2.55
CA SER A 51 7.97 8.16 -2.54
C SER A 51 8.58 6.97 -3.29
N LEU A 52 8.04 5.77 -3.10
CA LEU A 52 8.53 4.52 -3.70
C LEU A 52 8.32 4.46 -5.21
N PHE A 53 7.12 4.83 -5.67
CA PHE A 53 6.70 4.67 -7.05
C PHE A 53 6.70 5.99 -7.83
N GLY A 54 6.88 7.13 -7.16
CA GLY A 54 6.82 8.45 -7.79
C GLY A 54 5.43 8.83 -8.30
N VAL A 55 4.39 8.16 -7.81
CA VAL A 55 2.99 8.41 -8.17
C VAL A 55 2.38 9.46 -7.25
N LYS A 56 1.27 10.08 -7.66
CA LYS A 56 0.45 10.92 -6.78
C LYS A 56 -0.85 10.22 -6.43
N ILE A 57 -1.15 10.13 -5.15
CA ILE A 57 -2.32 9.45 -4.61
C ILE A 57 -3.12 10.43 -3.78
N GLN A 58 -4.42 10.57 -4.08
CA GLN A 58 -5.28 11.38 -3.23
C GLN A 58 -5.75 10.58 -2.01
N ASN A 59 -5.82 11.23 -0.85
CA ASN A 59 -6.33 10.61 0.38
C ASN A 59 -7.74 10.02 0.21
N THR A 60 -8.57 10.61 -0.66
CA THR A 60 -9.90 10.09 -0.97
C THR A 60 -9.86 8.77 -1.75
N GLU A 61 -8.87 8.60 -2.62
CA GLU A 61 -8.66 7.37 -3.38
C GLU A 61 -8.18 6.26 -2.43
N ILE A 62 -7.19 6.52 -1.56
CA ILE A 62 -6.73 5.49 -0.61
C ILE A 62 -7.77 5.15 0.46
N ALA A 63 -8.62 6.09 0.85
CA ALA A 63 -9.71 5.82 1.79
C ALA A 63 -10.75 4.84 1.21
N SER A 64 -10.84 4.74 -0.12
CA SER A 64 -11.70 3.75 -0.80
C SER A 64 -11.04 2.37 -0.91
N ILE A 65 -9.72 2.29 -0.76
CA ILE A 65 -8.94 1.06 -0.76
C ILE A 65 -9.08 0.38 0.60
N GLN A 66 -9.53 -0.87 0.59
CA GLN A 66 -9.70 -1.66 1.81
C GLN A 66 -8.67 -2.78 1.90
N THR A 67 -8.42 -3.46 0.78
CA THR A 67 -7.51 -4.61 0.72
C THR A 67 -6.18 -4.27 0.09
N PHE A 68 -5.15 -5.06 0.37
CA PHE A 68 -3.86 -4.92 -0.31
C PHE A 68 -3.99 -5.18 -1.82
N GLN A 69 -4.86 -6.09 -2.23
CA GLN A 69 -5.14 -6.34 -3.66
C GLN A 69 -5.61 -5.06 -4.36
N ASP A 70 -6.56 -4.34 -3.76
CA ASP A 70 -7.05 -3.05 -4.28
C ASP A 70 -5.91 -2.02 -4.36
N LEU A 71 -5.01 -2.01 -3.38
CA LEU A 71 -3.84 -1.11 -3.37
C LEU A 71 -2.90 -1.41 -4.53
N TYR A 72 -2.56 -2.67 -4.76
CA TYR A 72 -1.67 -3.05 -5.86
C TYR A 72 -2.27 -2.72 -7.22
N ASP A 73 -3.55 -3.04 -7.42
CA ASP A 73 -4.26 -2.75 -8.67
C ASP A 73 -4.34 -1.23 -8.91
N TYR A 74 -4.53 -0.46 -7.85
CA TYR A 74 -4.53 0.99 -7.93
C TYR A 74 -3.17 1.57 -8.30
N ILE A 75 -2.07 1.10 -7.66
CA ILE A 75 -0.71 1.55 -7.99
C ILE A 75 -0.38 1.17 -9.43
N GLU A 76 -0.67 -0.07 -9.84
CA GLU A 76 -0.49 -0.53 -11.22
C GLU A 76 -1.21 0.40 -12.20
N SER A 77 -2.47 0.75 -11.93
CA SER A 77 -3.23 1.67 -12.78
C SER A 77 -2.65 3.09 -12.85
N LYS A 78 -1.86 3.54 -11.88
CA LYS A 78 -1.19 4.86 -11.92
C LYS A 78 0.17 4.82 -12.61
N MET A 79 0.80 3.64 -12.66
CA MET A 79 2.11 3.43 -13.27
C MET A 79 2.06 3.00 -14.74
N ASN A 80 0.88 2.61 -15.21
CA ASN A 80 0.61 2.18 -16.59
C ASN A 80 0.04 3.34 -17.42
#